data_AF-A0A819LRY3-F1
#
_entry.id   AF-A0A819LRY3-F1
#
_cell.length_a   1.000
_cell.length_b   1.000
_cell.length_c   1.000
_cell.angle_alpha   90.00
_cell.angle_beta   90.00
_cell.angle_gamma   90.00
#
_symmetry.space_group_name_H-M   'P 1'
#
loop_
_entity.id
_entity.type
_entity.pdbx_description
1 polymer ?
#
loop_
_entity_poly.entity_id
_entity_poly.type
_entity_poly.pdbx_seq_one_letter_code
_entity_poly.pdbx_strand_id
1 'polypeptide(L)'
;MPQIHQLYPVPSVQYPNDHDGIDASARDYIFGCPISAVANDAARSTGQPIWRYVYNAYFPNQQPIPGLRAYHSSEIFEIFGTYSQHGATQQQTQLSNFMQAAWANFAKNPSGGPGWNTISSSTLGELGANEKIISNYDDADDDNPTTTVAVSNEQTLRSANI
;
A
#
# COMPACT_ATOMS: atom_id res chain seq x y z
N MET A 1 -16.83 5.20 -20.14
CA MET A 1 -16.72 6.36 -19.22
C MET A 1 -17.80 6.44 -18.14
N PRO A 2 -19.08 6.01 -18.31
CA PRO A 2 -20.07 6.12 -17.23
C PRO A 2 -19.75 5.32 -15.95
N GLN A 3 -19.01 4.22 -16.08
CA GLN A 3 -18.67 3.32 -14.95
C GLN A 3 -17.58 3.89 -14.03
N ILE A 4 -16.65 4.71 -14.53
CA ILE A 4 -15.56 5.26 -13.71
C ILE A 4 -16.09 6.21 -12.62
N HIS A 5 -17.06 7.06 -12.96
CA HIS A 5 -17.68 7.98 -11.98
C HIS A 5 -18.49 7.27 -10.89
N GLN A 6 -18.87 6.01 -11.10
CA GLN A 6 -19.52 5.18 -10.08
C GLN A 6 -18.51 4.56 -9.11
N LEU A 7 -17.35 4.15 -9.62
CA LEU A 7 -16.27 3.55 -8.85
C LEU A 7 -15.45 4.60 -8.08
N TYR A 8 -15.27 5.78 -8.66
CA TYR A 8 -14.51 6.90 -8.10
C TYR A 8 -15.39 8.15 -8.03
N PRO A 9 -16.42 8.17 -7.15
CA PRO A 9 -17.35 9.27 -7.07
C PRO A 9 -16.67 10.52 -6.52
N VAL A 10 -16.74 11.62 -7.27
CA VAL A 10 -16.29 12.94 -6.84
C VAL A 10 -17.48 13.92 -6.91
N PRO A 11 -17.75 14.72 -5.85
CA PRO A 11 -17.10 14.66 -4.54
C PRO A 11 -17.65 13.49 -3.69
N SER A 12 -16.79 12.91 -2.86
CA SER A 12 -17.19 11.93 -1.85
C SER A 12 -16.31 12.03 -0.59
N VAL A 13 -16.71 11.30 0.45
CA VAL A 13 -15.95 11.12 1.71
C VAL A 13 -14.53 10.58 1.43
N GLN A 14 -14.41 9.71 0.41
CA GLN A 14 -13.17 9.05 0.00
C GLN A 14 -12.39 9.88 -1.03
N TYR A 15 -13.08 10.52 -1.98
CA TYR A 15 -12.49 11.35 -3.03
C TYR A 15 -13.10 12.78 -2.98
N PRO A 16 -12.60 13.66 -2.09
CA PRO A 16 -13.19 14.99 -1.93
C PRO A 16 -13.08 15.91 -3.14
N ASN A 17 -12.13 15.66 -4.05
CA ASN A 17 -11.88 16.47 -5.23
C ASN A 17 -11.48 15.61 -6.44
N ASP A 18 -11.47 16.20 -7.63
CA ASP A 18 -11.22 15.49 -8.89
C ASP A 18 -9.82 14.87 -8.93
N HIS A 19 -8.83 15.52 -8.31
CA HIS A 19 -7.46 15.02 -8.23
C HIS A 19 -7.39 13.70 -7.47
N ASP A 20 -8.02 13.63 -6.29
CA ASP A 20 -8.06 12.41 -5.46
C ASP A 20 -8.76 11.25 -6.19
N GLY A 21 -9.85 11.53 -6.92
CA GLY A 21 -10.56 10.51 -7.70
C GLY A 21 -9.78 10.03 -8.92
N ILE A 22 -9.12 10.94 -9.64
CA ILE A 22 -8.26 10.61 -10.79
C ILE A 22 -7.07 9.78 -10.33
N ASP A 23 -6.38 10.19 -9.27
CA ASP A 23 -5.21 9.48 -8.73
C ASP A 23 -5.57 8.07 -8.30
N ALA A 24 -6.70 7.89 -7.61
CA ALA A 24 -7.18 6.56 -7.23
C ALA A 24 -7.50 5.69 -8.46
N SER A 25 -8.20 6.25 -9.45
CA SER A 25 -8.51 5.52 -10.69
C SER A 25 -7.25 5.14 -11.46
N ALA A 26 -6.23 6.00 -11.50
CA ALA A 26 -4.97 5.75 -12.16
C ALA A 26 -4.13 4.71 -11.40
N ARG A 27 -4.08 4.79 -10.07
CA ARG A 27 -3.40 3.81 -9.21
C ARG A 27 -3.95 2.40 -9.46
N ASP A 28 -5.27 2.25 -9.42
CA ASP A 28 -5.92 0.94 -9.54
C ASP A 28 -5.78 0.40 -10.97
N TYR A 29 -5.99 1.24 -11.99
CA TYR A 29 -5.89 0.84 -13.39
C TYR A 29 -4.47 0.48 -13.83
N ILE A 30 -3.46 1.25 -13.39
CA ILE A 30 -2.07 1.09 -13.84
C ILE A 30 -1.32 0.05 -13.00
N PHE A 31 -1.59 -0.02 -11.69
CA PHE A 31 -0.80 -0.82 -10.75
C PHE A 31 -1.62 -1.87 -9.99
N GLY A 32 -2.64 -1.44 -9.23
CA GLY A 32 -3.35 -2.28 -8.26
C GLY A 32 -4.08 -3.47 -8.88
N CYS A 33 -5.03 -3.23 -9.77
CA CYS A 33 -5.80 -4.31 -10.40
C CYS A 33 -4.92 -5.24 -11.27
N PRO A 34 -3.97 -4.72 -12.09
CA PRO A 34 -3.04 -5.59 -12.82
C PRO A 34 -2.22 -6.52 -11.93
N ILE A 35 -1.67 -6.03 -10.81
CA ILE A 35 -0.86 -6.88 -9.92
C ILE A 35 -1.72 -7.90 -9.16
N SER A 36 -2.96 -7.55 -8.77
CA SER A 36 -3.92 -8.53 -8.22
C SER A 36 -4.20 -9.65 -9.21
N ALA A 37 -4.53 -9.30 -10.46
CA ALA A 37 -4.83 -10.28 -11.50
C ALA A 37 -3.65 -11.23 -11.78
N VAL A 38 -2.43 -10.69 -11.89
CA VAL A 38 -1.20 -11.48 -12.10
C VAL A 38 -0.93 -12.40 -10.91
N ALA A 39 -1.06 -11.90 -9.68
CA ALA A 39 -0.84 -12.70 -8.48
C ALA A 39 -1.85 -13.86 -8.37
N ASN A 40 -3.13 -13.58 -8.63
CA ASN A 40 -4.19 -14.58 -8.63
C ASN A 40 -4.01 -15.62 -9.73
N ASP A 41 -3.55 -15.24 -10.93
CA ASP A 41 -3.20 -16.18 -11.99
C ASP A 41 -1.98 -17.02 -11.63
N ALA A 42 -0.93 -16.42 -11.07
CA ALA A 42 0.28 -17.12 -10.63
C ALA A 42 -0.02 -18.15 -9.53
N ALA A 43 -0.83 -17.79 -8.53
CA ALA A 43 -1.23 -18.71 -7.46
C ALA A 43 -2.00 -19.92 -8.02
N ARG A 44 -2.96 -19.68 -8.93
CA ARG A 44 -3.77 -20.75 -9.55
C ARG A 44 -2.94 -21.66 -10.46
N SER A 45 -2.05 -21.08 -11.26
CA SER A 45 -1.28 -21.82 -12.27
C SER A 45 -0.10 -22.58 -11.69
N THR A 46 0.51 -22.09 -10.61
CA THR A 46 1.72 -22.70 -10.02
C THR A 46 1.43 -23.53 -8.77
N GLY A 47 0.29 -23.29 -8.10
CA GLY A 47 -0.01 -23.86 -6.78
C GLY A 47 0.94 -23.40 -5.67
N GLN A 48 1.79 -22.41 -5.93
CA GLN A 48 2.69 -21.85 -4.94
C GLN A 48 1.98 -20.76 -4.12
N PRO A 49 2.34 -20.61 -2.83
CA PRO A 49 1.90 -19.46 -2.05
C PRO A 49 2.42 -18.17 -2.69
N ILE A 50 1.54 -17.18 -2.82
CA ILE A 50 1.84 -15.84 -3.32
C ILE A 50 1.52 -14.83 -2.22
N TRP A 51 2.39 -13.85 -2.03
CA TRP A 51 2.24 -12.79 -1.04
C TRP A 51 2.18 -11.44 -1.75
N ARG A 52 1.21 -10.62 -1.35
CA ARG A 52 1.11 -9.21 -1.77
C ARG A 52 1.12 -8.32 -0.54
N TYR A 53 1.51 -7.07 -0.72
CA TYR A 53 1.49 -6.06 0.32
C TYR A 53 1.07 -4.71 -0.26
N VAL A 54 0.55 -3.85 0.61
CA VAL A 54 0.30 -2.42 0.34
C VAL A 54 1.29 -1.62 1.17
N TYR A 55 2.03 -0.72 0.54
CA TYR A 55 2.88 0.24 1.25
C TYR A 55 2.10 1.54 1.47
N ASN A 56 1.88 1.88 2.73
CA ASN A 56 1.03 3.01 3.15
C ASN A 56 1.78 3.95 4.13
N ALA A 57 3.10 3.98 4.05
CA ALA A 57 3.96 4.86 4.85
C ALA A 57 4.40 6.10 4.05
N TYR A 58 4.67 7.18 4.78
CA TYR A 58 5.37 8.34 4.23
C TYR A 58 6.23 8.99 5.30
N PHE A 59 7.38 9.52 4.89
CA PHE A 59 8.32 10.16 5.79
C PHE A 59 8.74 11.54 5.24
N PRO A 60 8.72 12.61 6.06
CA PRO A 60 9.00 13.98 5.59
C PRO A 60 10.37 14.14 4.91
N ASN A 61 11.39 13.45 5.40
CA ASN A 61 12.75 13.44 4.82
C ASN A 61 12.86 12.74 3.45
N GLN A 62 11.77 12.13 2.97
CA GLN A 62 11.71 11.37 1.70
C GLN A 62 10.67 11.94 0.73
N GLN A 63 10.10 13.12 1.01
CA GLN A 63 9.13 13.78 0.15
C GLN A 63 9.85 14.67 -0.87
N PRO A 64 9.92 14.31 -2.17
CA PRO A 64 10.56 15.17 -3.18
C PRO A 64 9.74 16.44 -3.42
N ILE A 65 8.43 16.39 -3.16
CA ILE A 65 7.51 17.52 -3.13
C ILE A 65 6.67 17.39 -1.85
N PRO A 66 6.45 18.47 -1.09
CA PRO A 66 5.65 18.42 0.14
C PRO A 66 4.25 17.85 -0.13
N GLY A 67 3.83 16.88 0.70
CA GLY A 67 2.47 16.36 0.68
C GLY A 67 2.20 15.23 -0.32
N LEU A 68 3.21 14.70 -1.02
CA LEU A 68 3.04 13.53 -1.91
C LEU A 68 2.62 12.25 -1.17
N ARG A 69 2.89 12.16 0.14
CA ARG A 69 2.60 11.00 0.99
C ARG A 69 3.27 9.74 0.43
N ALA A 70 2.57 8.60 0.44
CA ALA A 70 3.04 7.36 -0.18
C ALA A 70 2.93 7.53 -1.70
N TYR A 71 4.07 7.65 -2.39
CA TYR A 71 4.13 7.78 -3.84
C TYR A 71 4.78 6.55 -4.49
N HIS A 72 4.61 6.43 -5.80
CA HIS A 72 5.12 5.28 -6.55
C HIS A 72 6.64 5.08 -6.34
N SER A 73 7.04 3.87 -5.96
CA SER A 73 8.44 3.48 -5.70
C SER A 73 9.08 4.14 -4.47
N SER A 74 8.33 4.86 -3.64
CA SER A 74 8.85 5.48 -2.41
C SER A 74 9.31 4.46 -1.37
N GLU A 75 8.83 3.23 -1.42
CA GLU A 75 9.18 2.14 -0.53
C GLU A 75 10.58 1.54 -0.80
N ILE A 76 11.12 1.76 -2.01
CA ILE A 76 12.43 1.23 -2.41
C ILE A 76 13.53 1.70 -1.45
N PHE A 77 13.48 2.95 -1.01
CA PHE A 77 14.45 3.48 -0.06
C PHE A 77 14.44 2.72 1.28
N GLU A 78 13.26 2.29 1.73
CA GLU A 78 13.10 1.52 2.96
C GLU A 78 13.58 0.08 2.78
N ILE A 79 13.27 -0.55 1.64
CA ILE A 79 13.71 -1.92 1.30
C ILE A 79 15.24 -2.03 1.26
N PHE A 80 15.92 -1.01 0.75
CA PHE A 80 17.39 -1.03 0.62
C PHE A 80 18.12 -0.26 1.74
N GLY A 81 17.39 0.37 2.68
CA GLY A 81 17.99 1.21 3.71
C GLY A 81 18.76 2.41 3.15
N THR A 82 18.33 2.95 2.00
CA THR A 82 19.00 4.03 1.27
C THR A 82 18.36 5.41 1.49
N TYR A 83 17.37 5.51 2.38
CA TYR A 83 16.76 6.77 2.77
C TYR A 83 17.74 7.71 3.49
N SER A 84 17.48 9.01 3.44
CA SER A 84 18.28 10.02 4.15
C SER A 84 18.20 9.80 5.66
N GLN A 85 19.34 9.53 6.29
CA GLN A 85 19.43 9.43 7.76
C GLN A 85 19.15 10.76 8.46
N HIS A 86 19.37 11.88 7.76
CA HIS A 86 19.00 13.18 8.28
C HIS A 86 17.48 13.37 8.24
N GLY A 87 16.88 13.64 9.39
CA GLY A 87 15.42 13.82 9.53
C GLY A 87 14.63 12.50 9.53
N ALA A 88 15.31 11.34 9.58
CA ALA A 88 14.63 10.06 9.68
C ALA A 88 13.92 9.90 11.03
N THR A 89 12.69 9.39 10.99
CA THR A 89 11.94 9.09 12.20
C THR A 89 12.32 7.72 12.76
N GLN A 90 12.01 7.49 14.04
CA GLN A 90 12.16 6.16 14.64
C GLN A 90 11.31 5.13 13.89
N GLN A 91 10.09 5.50 13.51
CA GLN A 91 9.19 4.64 12.74
C GLN A 91 9.78 4.27 11.37
N GLN A 92 10.38 5.23 10.65
CA GLN A 92 11.05 4.94 9.37
C GLN A 92 12.15 3.90 9.54
N THR A 93 13.00 4.10 10.54
CA THR A 93 14.10 3.17 10.82
C THR A 93 13.59 1.78 11.18
N GLN A 94 12.53 1.68 11.98
CA GLN A 94 11.90 0.40 12.31
C GLN A 94 11.25 -0.26 11.10
N LEU A 95 10.58 0.51 10.24
CA LEU A 95 9.93 0.02 9.04
C LEU A 95 10.96 -0.49 8.02
N SER A 96 12.01 0.29 7.76
CA SER A 96 13.11 -0.15 6.88
C SER A 96 13.77 -1.42 7.39
N ASN A 97 14.07 -1.51 8.68
CA ASN A 97 14.64 -2.73 9.27
C ASN A 97 13.71 -3.93 9.10
N PHE A 98 12.40 -3.74 9.31
CA PHE A 98 11.41 -4.78 9.10
C PHE A 98 11.36 -5.22 7.63
N MET A 99 11.30 -4.28 6.68
CA MET A 99 11.25 -4.58 5.25
C MET A 99 12.52 -5.29 4.79
N GLN A 100 13.71 -4.81 5.17
CA GLN A 100 14.97 -5.50 4.87
C GLN A 100 14.97 -6.94 5.38
N ALA A 101 14.51 -7.17 6.62
CA ALA A 101 14.42 -8.51 7.19
C ALA A 101 13.38 -9.38 6.45
N ALA A 102 12.19 -8.84 6.16
CA ALA A 102 11.13 -9.56 5.45
C ALA A 102 11.58 -10.01 4.05
N TRP A 103 12.21 -9.12 3.27
CA TRP A 103 12.74 -9.45 1.95
C TRP A 103 13.89 -10.46 2.03
N ALA A 104 14.83 -10.29 2.97
CA ALA A 104 15.94 -11.22 3.16
C ALA A 104 15.46 -12.61 3.61
N ASN A 105 14.45 -12.68 4.47
CA ASN A 105 13.88 -13.93 4.93
C ASN A 105 13.13 -14.65 3.80
N PHE A 106 12.37 -13.91 2.99
CA PHE A 106 11.72 -14.45 1.81
C PHE A 106 12.73 -15.02 0.81
N ALA A 107 13.83 -14.30 0.55
CA ALA A 107 14.89 -14.79 -0.33
C ALA A 107 15.58 -16.06 0.19
N LYS A 108 15.75 -16.21 1.52
CA LYS A 108 16.35 -17.39 2.15
C LYS A 108 15.40 -18.58 2.24
N ASN A 109 14.12 -18.32 2.47
CA ASN A 109 13.07 -19.34 2.64
C ASN A 109 11.76 -18.85 2.01
N PRO A 110 11.61 -19.00 0.69
CA PRO A 110 10.44 -18.49 -0.02
C PRO A 110 9.14 -19.18 0.42
N SER A 111 9.19 -20.44 0.86
CA SER A 111 8.02 -21.16 1.37
C SER A 111 7.52 -20.63 2.72
N GLY A 112 8.39 -19.98 3.51
CA GLY A 112 8.04 -19.37 4.80
C GLY A 112 7.38 -17.99 4.65
N GLY A 113 7.44 -17.40 3.47
CA GLY A 113 6.88 -16.07 3.22
C GLY A 113 7.65 -14.94 3.89
N PRO A 114 7.22 -13.69 3.64
CA PRO A 114 7.87 -12.48 4.15
C PRO A 114 7.36 -12.05 5.54
N GLY A 115 6.47 -12.81 6.17
CA GLY A 115 5.94 -12.53 7.52
C GLY A 115 4.50 -12.01 7.57
N TRP A 116 3.74 -12.15 6.48
CA TRP A 116 2.30 -11.87 6.44
C TRP A 116 1.54 -12.92 5.59
N ASN A 117 0.22 -12.77 5.52
CA ASN A 117 -0.67 -13.71 4.86
C ASN A 117 -0.45 -13.76 3.34
N THR A 118 -0.69 -14.93 2.76
CA THR A 118 -0.79 -15.12 1.30
C THR A 118 -2.07 -14.49 0.75
N ILE A 119 -2.14 -14.30 -0.56
CA ILE A 119 -3.34 -13.80 -1.27
C ILE A 119 -4.54 -14.77 -1.19
N SER A 120 -4.36 -15.98 -0.65
CA SER A 120 -5.46 -16.89 -0.36
C SER A 120 -6.21 -16.53 0.93
N SER A 121 -5.69 -15.58 1.72
CA SER A 121 -6.38 -14.96 2.84
C SER A 121 -7.24 -13.80 2.34
N SER A 122 -8.19 -13.33 3.15
CA SER A 122 -8.94 -12.09 2.87
C SER A 122 -8.12 -10.82 3.17
N THR A 123 -6.85 -10.95 3.56
CA THR A 123 -6.02 -9.83 3.97
C THR A 123 -4.60 -9.91 3.42
N LEU A 124 -4.06 -8.75 3.03
CA LEU A 124 -2.67 -8.55 2.65
C LEU A 124 -1.86 -7.94 3.80
N GLY A 125 -0.53 -7.92 3.66
CA GLY A 125 0.33 -7.13 4.54
C GLY A 125 0.20 -5.63 4.22
N GLU A 126 -0.09 -4.80 5.21
CA GLU A 126 -0.07 -3.34 5.09
C GLU A 126 1.19 -2.80 5.79
N LEU A 127 2.09 -2.16 5.06
CA LEU A 127 3.37 -1.70 5.58
C LEU A 127 3.30 -0.21 5.91
N GLY A 128 3.59 0.14 7.16
CA GLY A 128 3.81 1.53 7.57
C GLY A 128 2.57 2.38 7.87
N ALA A 129 1.37 1.81 7.86
CA ALA A 129 0.12 2.54 8.11
C ALA A 129 -0.06 2.92 9.59
N ASN A 130 -0.50 4.15 9.87
CA ASN A 130 -0.90 4.63 11.21
C ASN A 130 0.13 4.37 12.30
N GLU A 131 1.38 4.73 12.05
CA GLU A 131 2.49 4.53 12.98
C GLU A 131 2.84 3.04 13.23
N LYS A 132 2.12 2.10 12.63
CA LYS A 132 2.43 0.67 12.69
C LYS A 132 3.46 0.30 11.65
N ILE A 133 4.26 -0.72 11.96
CA ILE A 133 5.22 -1.31 11.02
C ILE A 133 4.52 -2.23 10.04
N ILE A 134 3.61 -3.07 10.54
CA ILE A 134 2.76 -3.94 9.72
C ILE A 134 1.34 -4.06 10.31
N SER A 135 0.34 -4.05 9.44
CA SER A 135 -1.07 -4.37 9.73
C SER A 135 -1.66 -5.28 8.64
N ASN A 136 -2.94 -5.61 8.75
CA ASN A 136 -3.69 -6.32 7.71
C ASN A 136 -4.46 -5.31 6.86
N TYR A 137 -4.29 -5.39 5.55
CA TYR A 137 -5.07 -4.66 4.55
C TYR A 137 -6.17 -5.57 3.99
N ASP A 138 -7.38 -5.07 3.74
CA ASP A 138 -8.45 -5.88 3.13
C ASP A 138 -8.20 -6.02 1.62
N ASP A 139 -7.99 -7.24 1.13
CA ASP A 139 -7.66 -7.48 -0.29
C ASP A 139 -8.86 -7.19 -1.22
N ALA A 140 -10.09 -7.22 -0.68
CA ALA A 140 -11.29 -6.93 -1.46
C ALA A 140 -11.32 -5.50 -2.02
N ASP A 141 -10.53 -4.59 -1.45
CA ASP A 141 -10.40 -3.21 -1.92
C ASP A 141 -9.72 -3.12 -3.30
N ASP A 142 -8.73 -3.99 -3.58
CA ASP A 142 -8.00 -4.00 -4.85
C ASP A 142 -8.78 -4.70 -5.98
N ASP A 143 -9.65 -5.63 -5.61
CA ASP A 143 -10.50 -6.39 -6.54
C ASP A 143 -11.81 -5.66 -6.87
N ASN A 144 -12.26 -4.75 -5.99
CA ASN A 144 -13.44 -3.94 -6.22
C ASN A 144 -13.34 -2.56 -5.53
N PRO A 145 -13.15 -1.46 -6.28
CA PRO A 145 -13.01 -0.12 -5.70
C PRO A 145 -14.29 0.41 -5.02
N THR A 146 -15.41 -0.33 -5.04
CA THR A 146 -16.63 0.02 -4.28
C THR A 146 -16.67 -0.56 -2.86
N THR A 147 -15.72 -1.42 -2.47
CA THR A 147 -15.76 -2.08 -1.16
C THR A 147 -15.38 -1.08 -0.07
N THR A 148 -16.34 -0.77 0.81
CA THR A 148 -16.23 0.25 1.86
C THR A 148 -15.71 -0.33 3.17
N VAL A 149 -14.39 -0.48 3.37
CA VAL A 149 -13.69 -0.54 4.69
C VAL A 149 -12.18 -0.33 4.42
N ALA A 150 -11.40 0.66 4.85
CA ALA A 150 -11.57 1.75 5.79
C ALA A 150 -10.56 2.88 5.46
N VAL A 151 -11.09 3.99 4.96
CA VAL A 151 -10.47 5.31 5.13
C VAL A 151 -10.64 5.79 6.58
N SER A 152 -10.55 4.91 7.59
CA SER A 152 -10.50 5.36 8.99
C SER A 152 -9.24 6.18 9.27
N ASN A 153 -8.29 6.22 8.32
CA ASN A 153 -6.95 6.69 8.55
C ASN A 153 -6.53 7.87 7.66
N GLU A 154 -7.14 8.07 6.49
CA GLU A 154 -6.95 9.35 5.78
C GLU A 154 -7.88 10.45 6.30
N GLN A 155 -9.06 10.08 6.84
CA GLN A 155 -10.00 11.07 7.36
C GLN A 155 -9.57 11.69 8.70
N THR A 156 -8.83 10.97 9.54
CA THR A 156 -8.31 11.54 10.80
C THR A 156 -7.30 12.66 10.57
N LEU A 157 -6.74 12.78 9.35
CA LEU A 157 -5.85 13.88 8.96
C LEU A 157 -6.54 14.97 8.13
N ARG A 158 -7.71 14.72 7.53
CA ARG A 158 -8.46 15.77 6.80
C ARG A 158 -9.18 16.75 7.74
N SER A 159 -9.37 16.39 9.02
CA SER A 159 -9.95 17.27 10.04
C SER A 159 -8.92 17.92 10.98
N ALA A 160 -7.62 17.68 10.76
CA ALA A 160 -6.55 18.18 11.63
C ALA A 160 -5.73 19.36 11.07
N ASN A 161 -6.08 19.91 9.90
CA ASN A 161 -5.48 21.16 9.40
C ASN A 161 -6.45 21.91 8.46
N ILE A 162 -7.43 22.58 9.08
CA ILE A 162 -7.84 23.95 8.75
C ILE A 162 -7.77 24.73 10.07
#